data_AF-A0A496PX64-F1
#
_entry.id   AF-A0A496PX64-F1
#
_cell.length_a   1.000
_cell.length_b   1.000
_cell.length_c   1.000
_cell.angle_alpha   90.00
_cell.angle_beta   90.00
_cell.angle_gamma   90.00
#
_symmetry.space_group_name_H-M   'P 1'
#
loop_
_entity.id
_entity.type
_entity.pdbx_description
1 polymer ?
#
loop_
_entity_poly.entity_id
_entity_poly.type
_entity_poly.pdbx_seq_one_letter_code
_entity_poly.pdbx_strand_id
1 'polypeptide(L)'
;MYRSVILTSLFVILLTMPAVANESTPPIDNPTTPTEAVAETAQPPRSLLDLSETAAAKLKPLQMELRQILIAERDQLETLHAAFNQETDARRSLTIQKQIRGVKIATERALVQAQIDHARKAGRQDDAERLEAALNHMYQPETESNTSNSESSRPSAEQRTQR
;
A
#
# COMPACT_ATOMS: atom_id res chain seq x y z
N MET A 1 -21.14 -14.37 8.07
CA MET A 1 -19.72 -13.96 8.17
C MET A 1 -18.84 -15.19 7.97
N TYR A 2 -18.26 -15.34 6.78
CA TYR A 2 -17.13 -16.25 6.53
C TYR A 2 -16.15 -15.51 5.62
N ARG A 3 -14.96 -15.22 6.15
CA ARG A 3 -13.84 -14.65 5.42
C ARG A 3 -13.15 -15.79 4.67
N SER A 4 -13.34 -15.89 3.35
CA SER A 4 -12.54 -16.76 2.51
C SER A 4 -11.29 -16.04 2.04
N VAL A 5 -10.17 -16.51 2.58
CA VAL A 5 -8.82 -16.39 2.04
C VAL A 5 -8.80 -17.11 0.69
N ILE A 6 -8.54 -16.41 -0.41
CA ILE A 6 -7.98 -17.01 -1.62
C ILE A 6 -6.87 -16.11 -2.14
N LEU A 7 -5.68 -16.44 -1.66
CA LEU A 7 -4.39 -16.10 -2.23
C LEU A 7 -4.15 -17.14 -3.34
N THR A 8 -4.39 -16.80 -4.61
CA THR A 8 -3.92 -17.61 -5.75
C THR A 8 -3.33 -16.72 -6.82
N SER A 9 -2.00 -16.77 -6.86
CA SER A 9 -1.15 -16.73 -8.04
C SER A 9 -1.88 -16.95 -9.36
N LEU A 10 -1.67 -16.07 -10.34
CA LEU A 10 -1.59 -16.50 -11.74
C LEU A 10 -0.64 -15.58 -12.51
N PHE A 11 0.59 -16.06 -12.61
CA PHE A 11 1.55 -15.71 -13.64
C PHE A 11 1.05 -16.35 -14.94
N VAL A 12 0.67 -15.56 -15.95
CA VAL A 12 0.53 -16.04 -17.33
C VAL A 12 1.21 -15.04 -18.24
N ILE A 13 2.43 -15.40 -18.64
CA ILE A 13 3.08 -14.92 -19.85
C ILE A 13 2.22 -15.39 -21.03
N LEU A 14 1.86 -14.50 -21.95
CA LEU A 14 1.62 -14.90 -23.33
C LEU A 14 2.11 -13.80 -24.28
N LEU A 15 3.33 -14.01 -24.80
CA LEU A 15 3.75 -13.46 -26.09
C LEU A 15 2.76 -13.95 -27.15
N THR A 16 2.07 -13.03 -27.83
CA THR A 16 1.43 -13.34 -29.10
C THR A 16 1.54 -12.13 -30.02
N MET A 17 2.49 -12.20 -30.95
CA MET A 17 2.41 -11.46 -32.21
C MET A 17 1.26 -12.02 -33.05
N PRO A 18 0.61 -11.19 -33.87
CA PRO A 18 0.38 -11.64 -35.24
C PRO A 18 0.85 -10.59 -36.25
N ALA A 19 1.71 -11.06 -37.16
CA ALA A 19 1.88 -10.50 -38.48
C ALA A 19 0.64 -10.83 -39.32
N VAL A 20 0.03 -9.84 -39.98
CA VAL A 20 -0.73 -10.04 -41.22
C VAL A 20 -0.49 -8.83 -42.12
N ALA A 21 0.20 -9.07 -43.23
CA ALA A 21 0.18 -8.22 -44.41
C ALA A 21 -1.16 -8.41 -45.13
N ASN A 22 -1.79 -7.33 -45.61
CA ASN A 22 -2.58 -7.44 -46.84
C ASN A 22 -2.72 -6.10 -47.57
N GLU A 23 -2.62 -6.20 -48.88
CA GLU A 23 -2.58 -5.17 -49.92
C GLU A 23 -3.98 -4.66 -50.33
N SER A 24 -3.99 -3.43 -50.84
CA SER A 24 -4.83 -2.92 -51.95
C SER A 24 -6.35 -2.65 -51.81
N THR A 25 -6.68 -1.39 -52.12
CA THR A 25 -7.89 -0.80 -52.78
C THR A 25 -9.16 -0.43 -51.96
N PRO A 26 -9.63 0.85 -52.00
CA PRO A 26 -10.97 1.29 -51.63
C PRO A 26 -11.91 1.36 -52.87
N PRO A 27 -13.26 1.38 -52.74
CA PRO A 27 -13.95 2.68 -52.72
C PRO A 27 -15.31 2.77 -51.95
N ILE A 28 -15.55 3.97 -51.40
CA ILE A 28 -16.79 4.79 -51.44
C ILE A 28 -18.11 4.17 -50.92
N ASP A 29 -18.57 4.65 -49.76
CA ASP A 29 -19.80 5.49 -49.66
C ASP A 29 -19.94 6.06 -48.22
N ASN A 30 -19.91 7.38 -48.14
CA ASN A 30 -20.21 8.20 -46.94
C ASN A 30 -21.67 8.71 -47.08
N PRO A 31 -22.30 9.42 -46.12
CA PRO A 31 -21.92 9.69 -44.73
C PRO A 31 -23.10 9.58 -43.72
N THR A 32 -22.84 9.30 -42.45
CA THR A 32 -23.67 9.86 -41.37
C THR A 32 -22.78 10.27 -40.20
N THR A 33 -22.94 11.55 -39.89
CA THR A 33 -22.41 12.47 -38.87
C THR A 33 -22.11 11.90 -37.46
N PRO A 34 -21.34 12.65 -36.64
CA PRO A 34 -20.26 12.15 -35.81
C PRO A 34 -20.78 11.74 -34.42
N THR A 35 -20.56 10.49 -34.04
CA THR A 35 -20.49 10.17 -32.61
C THR A 35 -19.04 10.37 -32.20
N GLU A 36 -18.78 11.61 -31.77
CA GLU A 36 -17.83 12.01 -30.75
C GLU A 36 -17.08 10.83 -30.13
N ALA A 37 -15.96 10.46 -30.75
CA ALA A 37 -14.94 9.67 -30.10
C ALA A 37 -14.44 10.53 -28.95
N VAL A 38 -15.00 10.32 -27.76
CA VAL A 38 -14.37 10.72 -26.52
C VAL A 38 -13.01 10.05 -26.56
N ALA A 39 -12.01 10.82 -26.96
CA ALA A 39 -10.63 10.53 -26.66
C ALA A 39 -10.57 10.55 -25.13
N GLU A 40 -10.87 9.40 -24.53
CA GLU A 40 -10.52 9.09 -23.17
C GLU A 40 -9.00 9.13 -23.17
N THR A 41 -8.53 10.35 -22.94
CA THR A 41 -7.15 10.67 -22.71
C THR A 41 -6.80 9.77 -21.55
N ALA A 42 -6.07 8.69 -21.84
CA ALA A 42 -5.43 7.86 -20.85
C ALA A 42 -4.50 8.79 -20.08
N GLN A 43 -5.08 9.47 -19.09
CA GLN A 43 -4.37 10.38 -18.24
C GLN A 43 -3.39 9.46 -17.52
N PRO A 44 -2.07 9.62 -17.72
CA PRO A 44 -1.12 8.85 -16.94
C PRO A 44 -1.50 9.07 -15.47
N PRO A 45 -1.43 8.02 -14.62
CA PRO A 45 -1.68 8.22 -13.20
C PRO A 45 -0.82 9.40 -12.79
N ARG A 46 -1.47 10.49 -12.35
CA ARG A 46 -0.77 11.70 -11.92
C ARG A 46 0.23 11.24 -10.88
N SER A 47 1.50 11.18 -11.30
CA SER A 47 2.59 10.84 -10.41
C SER A 47 2.54 11.93 -9.34
N LEU A 48 2.20 11.57 -8.11
CA LEU A 48 2.13 12.51 -6.97
C LEU A 48 3.50 13.20 -6.69
N LEU A 49 4.49 12.89 -7.52
CA LEU A 49 5.88 13.34 -7.49
C LEU A 49 6.20 14.41 -8.54
N ASP A 50 5.28 14.78 -9.44
CA ASP A 50 5.49 15.90 -10.38
C ASP A 50 5.24 17.26 -9.70
N LEU A 51 5.94 17.47 -8.58
CA LEU A 51 6.14 18.77 -7.96
C LEU A 51 7.53 19.25 -8.39
N SER A 52 7.57 19.74 -9.62
CA SER A 52 8.70 20.45 -10.23
C SER A 52 9.37 21.41 -9.25
N GLU A 53 10.67 21.65 -9.43
CA GLU A 53 11.54 22.48 -8.57
C GLU A 53 10.96 23.86 -8.18
N THR A 54 9.98 24.37 -8.93
CA THR A 54 9.26 25.63 -8.64
C THR A 54 8.18 25.52 -7.56
N ALA A 55 7.67 24.33 -7.23
CA ALA A 55 6.68 24.12 -6.17
C ALA A 55 7.27 24.04 -4.75
N ALA A 56 8.60 23.99 -4.63
CA ALA A 56 9.29 24.01 -3.34
C ALA A 56 9.15 25.35 -2.60
N ALA A 57 8.76 26.42 -3.29
CA ALA A 57 8.83 27.79 -2.78
C ALA A 57 7.92 28.10 -1.57
N LYS A 58 6.91 27.27 -1.25
CA LYS A 58 6.04 27.49 -0.07
C LYS A 58 5.51 26.19 0.55
N LEU A 59 6.34 25.17 0.72
CA LEU A 59 5.93 24.02 1.52
C LEU A 59 5.90 24.41 3.01
N LYS A 60 4.80 24.06 3.70
CA LYS A 60 4.75 24.17 5.17
C LYS A 60 5.82 23.23 5.76
N PRO A 61 6.39 23.51 6.95
CA PRO A 61 7.47 22.71 7.54
C PRO A 61 7.20 21.20 7.52
N LEU A 62 6.00 20.77 7.94
CA LEU A 62 5.58 19.36 7.85
C LEU A 62 5.67 18.80 6.42
N GLN A 63 5.19 19.53 5.41
CA GLN A 63 5.18 19.03 4.03
C GLN A 63 6.61 18.88 3.48
N MET A 64 7.53 19.75 3.89
CA MET A 64 8.94 19.63 3.53
C MET A 64 9.56 18.38 4.18
N GLU A 65 9.28 18.14 5.45
CA GLU A 65 9.75 16.95 6.18
C GLU A 65 9.19 15.65 5.56
N LEU A 66 7.89 15.59 5.29
CA LEU A 66 7.27 14.44 4.61
C LEU A 66 7.86 14.22 3.21
N ARG A 67 8.15 15.29 2.45
CA ARG A 67 8.80 15.18 1.15
C ARG A 67 10.20 14.58 1.27
N GLN A 68 10.99 15.00 2.26
CA GLN A 68 12.33 14.43 2.48
C GLN A 68 12.28 12.95 2.82
N ILE A 69 11.33 12.54 3.67
CA ILE A 69 11.10 11.12 4.02
C ILE A 69 10.80 10.30 2.76
N LEU A 70 9.92 10.79 1.88
CA LEU A 70 9.56 10.10 0.64
C LEU A 70 10.69 10.06 -0.40
N ILE A 71 11.53 11.10 -0.48
CA ILE A 71 12.71 11.10 -1.35
C ILE A 71 13.70 10.03 -0.87
N ALA A 72 13.98 9.98 0.43
CA ALA A 72 14.87 8.98 1.00
C ALA A 72 14.36 7.55 0.78
N GLU A 73 13.05 7.33 0.91
CA GLU A 73 12.41 6.06 0.57
C GLU A 73 12.64 5.70 -0.91
N ARG A 74 12.35 6.62 -1.83
CA ARG A 74 12.52 6.40 -3.27
C ARG A 74 13.94 5.96 -3.59
N ASP A 75 14.94 6.67 -3.08
CA ASP A 75 16.35 6.41 -3.40
C ASP A 75 16.79 5.01 -2.88
N GLN A 76 16.32 4.62 -1.70
CA GLN A 76 16.55 3.28 -1.15
C GLN A 76 15.86 2.19 -1.97
N LEU A 77 14.60 2.43 -2.36
CA LEU A 77 13.84 1.48 -3.16
C LEU A 77 14.43 1.32 -4.55
N GLU A 78 14.84 2.41 -5.21
CA GLU A 78 15.49 2.35 -6.52
C GLU A 78 16.74 1.46 -6.48
N THR A 79 17.56 1.63 -5.44
CA THR A 79 18.75 0.80 -5.20
C THR A 79 18.38 -0.68 -5.00
N LEU A 80 17.38 -0.98 -4.17
CA LEU A 80 16.95 -2.35 -3.89
C LEU A 80 16.26 -3.01 -5.09
N HIS A 81 15.49 -2.26 -5.87
CA HIS A 81 14.86 -2.74 -7.10
C HIS A 81 15.90 -3.03 -8.17
N ALA A 82 16.92 -2.17 -8.34
CA ALA A 82 18.04 -2.44 -9.22
C ALA A 82 18.78 -3.71 -8.82
N ALA A 83 19.06 -3.90 -7.52
CA ALA A 83 19.67 -5.12 -7.00
C ALA A 83 18.77 -6.36 -7.24
N PHE A 84 17.47 -6.24 -7.02
CA PHE A 84 16.52 -7.33 -7.25
C PHE A 84 16.49 -7.77 -8.72
N ASN A 85 16.50 -6.82 -9.65
CA ASN A 85 16.43 -7.09 -11.10
C ASN A 85 17.69 -7.77 -11.64
N GLN A 86 18.82 -7.65 -10.95
CA GLN A 86 20.09 -8.27 -11.33
C GLN A 86 20.33 -9.60 -10.61
N GLU A 87 19.54 -9.90 -9.57
CA GLU A 87 19.73 -11.08 -8.74
C GLU A 87 19.12 -12.33 -9.38
N THR A 88 19.89 -13.41 -9.40
CA THR A 88 19.51 -14.70 -9.99
C THR A 88 19.30 -15.79 -8.95
N ASP A 89 19.85 -15.61 -7.74
CA ASP A 89 19.65 -16.54 -6.63
C ASP A 89 18.33 -16.25 -5.87
N ALA A 90 17.45 -17.25 -5.82
CA ALA A 90 16.14 -17.10 -5.20
C ALA A 90 16.17 -16.74 -3.70
N ARG A 91 17.17 -17.19 -2.95
CA ARG A 91 17.29 -16.85 -1.51
C ARG A 91 17.68 -15.40 -1.33
N ARG A 92 18.59 -14.90 -2.16
CA ARG A 92 18.97 -13.48 -2.19
C ARG A 92 17.82 -12.61 -2.65
N SER A 93 17.08 -13.00 -3.70
CA SER A 93 15.87 -12.29 -4.14
C SER A 93 14.85 -12.15 -3.03
N LEU A 94 14.58 -13.22 -2.26
CA LEU A 94 13.68 -13.15 -1.10
C LEU A 94 14.19 -12.20 -0.01
N THR A 95 15.50 -12.18 0.21
CA THR A 95 16.14 -11.27 1.19
C THR A 95 15.94 -9.81 0.77
N ILE A 96 16.14 -9.50 -0.52
CA ILE A 96 15.90 -8.16 -1.07
C ILE A 96 14.43 -7.77 -0.95
N GLN A 97 13.48 -8.69 -1.21
CA GLN A 97 12.05 -8.42 -1.00
C GLN A 97 11.72 -8.08 0.46
N LYS A 98 12.34 -8.78 1.43
CA LYS A 98 12.19 -8.46 2.86
C LYS A 98 12.76 -7.07 3.17
N GLN A 99 13.88 -6.69 2.57
CA GLN A 99 14.46 -5.36 2.72
C GLN A 99 13.53 -4.27 2.14
N ILE A 100 12.97 -4.47 0.95
CA ILE A 100 11.98 -3.56 0.35
C ILE A 100 10.78 -3.37 1.28
N ARG A 101 10.23 -4.47 1.82
CA ARG A 101 9.15 -4.40 2.81
C ARG A 101 9.58 -3.63 4.07
N GLY A 102 10.80 -3.86 4.55
CA GLY A 102 11.37 -3.17 5.70
C GLY A 102 11.44 -1.65 5.48
N VAL A 103 11.91 -1.21 4.31
CA VAL A 103 11.95 0.21 3.94
C VAL A 103 10.55 0.81 3.94
N LYS A 104 9.57 0.14 3.31
CA LYS A 104 8.17 0.61 3.27
C LYS A 104 7.58 0.83 4.66
N ILE A 105 7.73 -0.16 5.54
CA ILE A 105 7.25 -0.10 6.94
C ILE A 105 7.95 1.03 7.71
N ALA A 106 9.27 1.15 7.57
CA ALA A 106 10.04 2.19 8.25
C ALA A 106 9.62 3.59 7.80
N THR A 107 9.40 3.79 6.50
CA THR A 107 8.92 5.06 5.94
C THR A 107 7.54 5.42 6.44
N GLU A 108 6.58 4.47 6.41
CA GLU A 108 5.23 4.72 6.92
C GLU A 108 5.25 5.14 8.39
N ARG A 109 6.04 4.46 9.23
CA ARG A 109 6.25 4.85 10.63
C ARG A 109 6.85 6.26 10.75
N ALA A 110 7.85 6.59 9.94
CA ALA A 110 8.49 7.91 9.96
C ALA A 110 7.52 9.04 9.58
N LEU A 111 6.66 8.81 8.58
CA LEU A 111 5.65 9.79 8.16
C LEU A 111 4.66 10.10 9.29
N VAL A 112 4.15 9.06 9.96
CA VAL A 112 3.21 9.24 11.09
C VAL A 112 3.92 9.90 12.28
N GLN A 113 5.16 9.53 12.58
CA GLN A 113 5.93 10.16 13.65
C GLN A 113 6.13 11.66 13.40
N ALA A 114 6.47 12.06 12.18
CA ALA A 114 6.59 13.49 11.82
C ALA A 114 5.27 14.25 12.04
N GLN A 115 4.13 13.62 11.72
CA GLN A 115 2.81 14.20 11.98
C GLN A 115 2.51 14.35 13.47
N ILE A 116 2.85 13.35 14.29
CA ILE A 116 2.73 13.39 15.76
C ILE A 116 3.54 14.56 16.31
N ASP A 117 4.81 14.66 15.93
CA ASP A 117 5.71 15.69 16.45
C ASP A 117 5.23 17.09 16.06
N HIS A 118 4.70 17.24 14.85
CA HIS A 118 4.17 18.52 14.39
C HIS A 118 2.79 18.86 15.01
N ALA A 119 1.99 17.87 15.40
CA ALA A 119 0.77 18.07 16.18
C ALA A 119 1.12 18.56 17.60
N ARG A 120 2.08 17.91 18.27
CA ARG A 120 2.60 18.32 19.59
C ARG A 120 3.14 19.76 19.58
N LYS A 121 4.01 20.08 18.62
CA LYS A 121 4.58 21.44 18.45
C LYS A 121 3.52 22.52 18.23
N ALA A 122 2.36 22.16 17.67
CA ALA A 122 1.26 23.07 17.43
C ALA A 122 0.21 23.08 18.57
N GLY A 123 0.47 22.40 19.69
CA GLY A 123 -0.44 22.33 20.83
C GLY A 123 -1.68 21.45 20.62
N ARG A 124 -1.70 20.62 19.56
CA ARG A 124 -2.81 19.68 19.28
C ARG A 124 -2.52 18.32 19.90
N GLN A 125 -2.62 18.28 21.22
CA GLN A 125 -2.25 17.08 21.99
C GLN A 125 -3.17 15.89 21.69
N ASP A 126 -4.49 16.11 21.63
CA ASP A 126 -5.46 15.05 21.30
C ASP A 126 -5.18 14.39 19.94
N ASP A 127 -4.80 15.18 18.93
CA ASP A 127 -4.44 14.66 17.61
C ASP A 127 -3.17 13.81 17.68
N ALA A 128 -2.16 14.27 18.43
CA ALA A 128 -0.91 13.54 18.62
C ALA A 128 -1.14 12.19 19.31
N GLU A 129 -1.98 12.16 20.35
CA GLU A 129 -2.32 10.94 21.08
C GLU A 129 -3.11 9.96 20.20
N ARG A 130 -4.06 10.43 19.39
CA ARG A 130 -4.79 9.59 18.43
C ARG A 130 -3.86 8.98 17.39
N LEU A 131 -2.93 9.77 16.85
CA LEU A 131 -1.95 9.29 15.87
C LEU A 131 -0.97 8.29 16.49
N GLU A 132 -0.54 8.51 17.73
CA GLU A 132 0.34 7.60 18.47
C GLU A 132 -0.37 6.28 18.79
N ALA A 133 -1.64 6.32 19.22
CA ALA A 133 -2.46 5.13 19.42
C ALA A 133 -2.65 4.34 18.11
N ALA A 134 -2.92 5.03 17.00
CA ALA A 134 -3.03 4.39 15.68
C ALA A 134 -1.70 3.74 15.25
N LEU A 135 -0.57 4.43 15.47
CA LEU A 135 0.75 3.91 15.17
C LEU A 135 1.08 2.65 15.98
N ASN A 136 0.74 2.66 17.27
CA ASN A 136 0.91 1.51 18.14
C ASN A 136 0.03 0.34 17.67
N HIS A 137 -1.26 0.57 17.38
CA HIS A 137 -2.15 -0.48 16.87
C HIS A 137 -1.65 -1.12 15.55
N MET A 138 -1.06 -0.33 14.65
CA MET A 138 -0.55 -0.84 13.37
C MET A 138 0.68 -1.74 13.49
N TYR A 139 1.59 -1.44 14.42
CA TYR A 139 2.92 -2.07 14.49
C TYR A 139 3.15 -2.91 15.76
N GLN A 140 2.29 -2.75 16.74
CA GLN A 140 2.21 -3.52 17.97
C GLN A 140 0.72 -3.80 18.23
N PRO A 141 0.07 -4.62 17.38
CA PRO A 141 -1.28 -5.05 17.67
C PRO A 141 -1.22 -5.72 19.04
N GLU A 142 -1.88 -5.12 20.03
CA GLU A 142 -1.78 -5.56 21.41
C GLU A 142 -1.96 -7.08 21.47
N THR A 143 -1.01 -7.75 22.11
CA THR A 143 -1.06 -9.18 22.45
C THR A 143 -2.13 -9.46 23.50
N GLU A 144 -3.33 -8.91 23.32
CA GLU A 144 -4.45 -8.91 24.23
C GLU A 144 -5.68 -9.31 23.41
N SER A 145 -6.16 -10.55 23.41
CA SER A 145 -6.91 -11.10 24.53
C SER A 145 -7.08 -12.62 24.36
N ASN A 146 -6.28 -13.40 25.07
CA ASN A 146 -6.49 -14.84 25.27
C ASN A 146 -6.89 -15.12 26.73
N THR A 147 -7.70 -14.22 27.31
CA THR A 147 -8.13 -14.25 28.71
C THR A 147 -9.64 -14.01 28.82
N SER A 148 -10.43 -14.92 28.26
CA SER A 148 -11.84 -15.11 28.63
C SER A 148 -12.34 -16.44 28.06
N ASN A 149 -11.81 -17.55 28.58
CA ASN A 149 -12.45 -18.85 28.43
C ASN A 149 -12.05 -19.79 29.59
N SER A 150 -12.11 -19.29 30.82
CA SER A 150 -11.96 -20.10 32.04
C SER A 150 -13.05 -19.75 33.04
N GLU A 151 -14.29 -19.63 32.58
CA GLU A 151 -15.45 -19.56 33.48
C GLU A 151 -16.61 -20.41 32.92
N SER A 152 -16.27 -21.63 32.48
CA SER A 152 -17.25 -22.70 32.33
C SER A 152 -17.52 -23.32 33.70
N SER A 153 -18.33 -22.61 34.46
CA SER A 153 -19.45 -23.15 35.24
C SER A 153 -19.48 -24.69 35.35
N ARG A 154 -18.94 -25.21 36.44
CA ARG A 154 -19.33 -26.54 36.94
C ARG A 154 -20.30 -26.32 38.11
N PRO A 155 -21.63 -26.22 37.89
CA PRO A 155 -22.55 -26.24 39.00
C PRO A 155 -22.51 -27.62 39.65
N SER A 156 -22.19 -27.62 40.95
CA SER A 156 -22.39 -28.73 41.87
C SER A 156 -23.79 -29.31 41.72
N ALA A 157 -23.87 -30.61 41.47
CA ALA A 157 -25.06 -31.42 41.68
C ALA A 157 -24.75 -32.51 42.71
N GLU A 158 -24.34 -32.08 43.91
CA GLU A 158 -24.66 -32.82 45.13
C GLU A 158 -25.96 -32.20 45.66
N GLN A 159 -27.08 -32.91 45.50
CA GLN A 159 -28.13 -33.06 46.52
C GLN A 159 -29.38 -33.74 45.95
N ARG A 160 -29.90 -34.67 46.77
CA ARG A 160 -31.20 -35.36 46.69
C ARG A 160 -31.28 -36.44 45.60
N THR A 161 -31.56 -37.69 45.96
CA THR A 161 -32.79 -38.03 46.68
C THR A 161 -32.63 -39.32 47.48
N GLN A 162 -33.10 -39.26 48.73
CA GLN A 162 -33.37 -40.38 49.61
C GLN A 162 -34.39 -41.33 48.98
N ARG A 163 -34.13 -42.64 49.02
CA ARG A 163 -35.04 -43.68 49.53
C ARG A 163 -34.37 -45.04 49.51
#